data_AF-A0A2N2VU80-F1
#
_entry.id   AF-A0A2N2VU80-F1
#
_cell.length_a   1.000
_cell.length_b   1.000
_cell.length_c   1.000
_cell.angle_alpha   90.00
_cell.angle_beta   90.00
_cell.angle_gamma   90.00
#
_symmetry.space_group_name_H-M   'P 1'
#
loop_
_entity.id
_entity.type
_entity.pdbx_description
1 polymer ?
#
loop_
_entity_poly.entity_id
_entity_poly.type
_entity_poly.pdbx_seq_one_letter_code
_entity_poly.pdbx_strand_id
1 'polypeptide(L)' 'MTVENSRNEEVKRRILKWEQENNKQLQECSREEWIVAMQGIMAMTRLETEEYLDHLLSKKNGF' A
#
# COMPACT_ATOMS: atom_id res chain seq x y z
N MET A 1 21.26 -10.57 -3.17
CA MET A 1 19.79 -10.51 -3.10
C MET A 1 19.44 -9.51 -2.01
N THR A 2 19.01 -8.32 -2.41
CA THR A 2 18.80 -7.17 -1.52
C THR A 2 17.51 -7.32 -0.72
N VAL A 3 17.56 -6.96 0.56
CA VAL A 3 16.47 -7.03 1.56
C VAL A 3 15.18 -6.33 1.09
N GLU A 4 15.30 -5.38 0.16
CA GLU A 4 14.19 -4.69 -0.51
C GLU A 4 13.21 -5.63 -1.22
N ASN A 5 13.68 -6.72 -1.84
CA ASN A 5 12.78 -7.65 -2.54
C ASN A 5 11.88 -8.44 -1.58
N SER A 6 12.39 -8.82 -0.40
CA SER A 6 11.61 -9.60 0.57
C SER A 6 10.50 -8.79 1.22
N ARG A 7 10.76 -7.51 1.53
CA ARG A 7 9.76 -6.62 2.13
C ARG A 7 8.63 -6.31 1.16
N ASN A 8 8.97 -6.13 -0.12
CA ASN A 8 7.99 -5.84 -1.17
C ASN A 8 7.08 -7.05 -1.48
N GLU A 9 7.63 -8.26 -1.47
CA GLU A 9 6.87 -9.51 -1.60
C GLU A 9 5.88 -9.71 -0.44
N GLU A 10 6.29 -9.42 0.79
CA GLU A 10 5.43 -9.55 1.96
C GLU A 10 4.25 -8.55 1.92
N VAL A 11 4.53 -7.29 1.57
CA VAL A 11 3.48 -6.27 1.38
C VAL A 11 2.51 -6.69 0.29
N LYS A 12 2.98 -7.19 -0.86
CA LYS A 12 2.12 -7.72 -1.92
C LYS A 12 1.21 -8.85 -1.43
N ARG A 13 1.72 -9.79 -0.63
CA ARG A 13 0.90 -10.88 -0.07
C ARG A 13 -0.20 -10.36 0.86
N ARG A 14 0.12 -9.37 1.70
CA ARG A 14 -0.85 -8.76 2.60
C ARG A 14 -1.90 -7.94 1.86
N ILE A 15 -1.50 -7.22 0.81
CA ILE A 15 -2.41 -6.54 -0.12
C ILE A 15 -3.39 -7.55 -0.73
N LEU A 16 -2.88 -8.62 -1.34
CA LEU A 16 -3.74 -9.64 -1.97
C LEU A 16 -4.72 -10.27 -0.98
N LYS A 17 -4.27 -10.52 0.25
CA LYS A 17 -5.14 -11.04 1.31
C LYS A 17 -6.25 -10.04 1.64
N TRP A 18 -5.90 -8.76 1.80
CA TRP A 18 -6.88 -7.71 2.07
C TRP A 18 -7.89 -7.56 0.92
N GLU A 19 -7.44 -7.61 -0.33
CA GLU A 19 -8.31 -7.54 -1.52
C GLU A 19 -9.28 -8.72 -1.59
N GLN A 20 -8.83 -9.93 -1.21
CA GLN A 20 -9.70 -11.10 -1.10
C GLN A 20 -10.72 -10.97 0.03
N GLU A 21 -10.31 -10.46 1.19
CA GLU A 21 -11.21 -10.28 2.35
C GLU A 21 -12.26 -9.19 2.12
N ASN A 22 -11.90 -8.13 1.40
CA ASN A 22 -12.79 -6.98 1.14
C ASN A 22 -13.51 -7.08 -0.21
N ASN A 23 -13.18 -8.08 -1.03
CA ASN A 23 -13.66 -8.27 -2.41
C ASN A 23 -13.58 -6.97 -3.25
N LYS A 24 -12.50 -6.21 -3.05
CA LYS A 24 -12.28 -4.88 -3.63
C LYS A 24 -10.78 -4.68 -3.86
N GLN A 25 -10.41 -4.10 -5.00
CA GLN A 25 -9.00 -3.81 -5.27
C GLN A 25 -8.56 -2.54 -4.56
N LEU A 26 -7.31 -2.50 -4.09
CA LEU A 26 -6.74 -1.28 -3.50
C LEU A 26 -6.73 -0.13 -4.50
N GLN A 27 -6.60 -0.42 -5.79
CA GLN A 27 -6.63 0.60 -6.84
C GLN A 27 -8.01 1.24 -7.03
N GLU A 28 -9.07 0.53 -6.64
CA GLU A 28 -10.46 1.00 -6.69
C GLU A 28 -10.89 1.65 -5.37
N CYS A 29 -10.02 1.63 -4.35
CA CYS A 29 -10.27 2.29 -3.09
C CYS A 29 -10.07 3.80 -3.22
N SER A 30 -10.93 4.55 -2.52
CA SER A 30 -10.71 5.98 -2.33
C SER A 30 -9.41 6.22 -1.57
N ARG A 31 -8.81 7.40 -1.68
CA ARG A 31 -7.57 7.76 -0.97
C ARG A 31 -7.63 7.41 0.53
N GLU A 32 -8.75 7.72 1.18
CA GLU A 32 -8.94 7.41 2.61
C GLU A 32 -9.03 5.91 2.89
N GLU A 33 -9.78 5.15 2.08
CA GLU A 33 -9.88 3.70 2.21
C GLU A 33 -8.53 3.02 2.00
N TRP A 34 -7.77 3.50 1.01
CA TRP A 34 -6.42 3.02 0.73
C TRP A 34 -5.49 3.27 1.92
N ILE A 35 -5.55 4.45 2.52
CA ILE A 35 -4.75 4.79 3.70
C ILE A 35 -5.10 3.83 4.85
N VAL A 36 -6.37 3.64 5.17
CA VAL A 36 -6.80 2.74 6.25
C VAL A 36 -6.36 1.30 5.99
N ALA A 37 -6.51 0.81 4.76
CA ALA A 37 -6.06 -0.52 4.38
C ALA A 37 -4.54 -0.68 4.52
N MET A 38 -3.77 0.30 4.02
CA MET A 38 -2.31 0.27 4.06
C MET A 38 -1.73 0.45 5.46
N GLN A 39 -2.40 1.19 6.34
CA GLN A 39 -2.07 1.22 7.77
C GLN A 39 -2.17 -0.18 8.39
N GLY A 40 -3.21 -0.95 8.06
CA GLY A 40 -3.36 -2.33 8.53
C GLY A 40 -2.36 -3.30 7.90
N ILE A 41 -2.08 -3.14 6.60
CA ILE A 41 -1.18 -4.01 5.84
C ILE A 41 0.29 -3.80 6.24
N MET A 42 0.75 -2.55 6.36
CA MET A 42 2.14 -2.23 6.66
C MET A 42 2.40 -1.90 8.12
N ALA A 43 1.37 -1.93 8.98
CA ALA A 43 1.46 -1.58 10.40
C ALA A 43 2.12 -0.20 10.62
N MET A 44 1.78 0.76 9.78
CA MET A 44 2.34 2.11 9.75
C MET A 44 1.30 3.15 10.19
N THR A 45 1.78 4.31 10.61
CA THR A 45 0.91 5.43 10.99
C THR A 45 0.27 6.08 9.77
N ARG A 46 -0.82 6.83 9.99
CA ARG A 46 -1.55 7.52 8.90
C ARG A 46 -0.61 8.43 8.11
N LEU A 47 0.24 9.16 8.83
CA LEU A 47 1.23 10.08 8.25
C LEU A 47 2.21 9.34 7.34
N GLU A 48 2.79 8.24 7.82
CA GLU A 48 3.71 7.42 7.01
C GLU A 48 3.02 6.83 5.78
N THR A 49 1.76 6.40 5.90
CA THR A 49 0.97 5.92 4.76
C THR A 49 0.70 7.03 3.76
N GLU A 50 0.40 8.24 4.22
CA GLU A 50 0.17 9.42 3.38
C GLU A 50 1.44 9.84 2.65
N GLU A 51 2.59 9.89 3.34
CA GLU A 51 3.90 10.15 2.73
C GLU A 51 4.27 9.06 1.73
N TYR A 52 4.00 7.80 2.05
CA TYR A 52 4.24 6.68 1.13
C TYR A 52 3.34 6.76 -0.12
N LEU A 53 2.07 7.13 0.05
CA LEU A 53 1.16 7.38 -1.07
C LEU A 53 1.63 8.56 -1.92
N ASP A 54 2.04 9.65 -1.29
CA ASP A 54 2.57 10.84 -1.98
C ASP A 54 3.84 10.48 -2.77
N HIS A 55 4.75 9.71 -2.16
CA HIS A 55 5.94 9.20 -2.83
C HIS A 55 5.60 8.27 -4.01
N LEU A 56 4.59 7.39 -3.87
CA LEU A 56 4.11 6.53 -4.96
C LEU A 56 3.47 7.34 -6.10
N LEU A 57 2.64 8.33 -5.77
CA LEU A 57 2.00 9.22 -6.75
C LEU A 57 3.04 10.09 -7.45
N SER A 58 4.02 10.62 -6.71
CA SER A 58 5.16 11.37 -7.24
C SER A 58 6.00 10.51 -8.18
N LYS A 59 6.24 9.23 -7.84
CA LYS A 59 6.91 8.28 -8.72
C LYS A 59 6.09 7.90 -9.98
N LYS A 60 4.76 7.96 -9.90
CA LYS A 60 3.83 7.64 -11.01
C LYS A 60 3.55 8.86 -11.92
N ASN A 61 3.52 10.06 -11.36
CA ASN A 61 3.36 11.34 -12.08
C ASN A 61 4.70 11.99 -12.45
N GLY A 62 5.82 11.40 -12.05
CA GLY A 62 7.14 11.78 -12.51
C GLY A 62 7.34 11.41 -13.99
N PHE A 63 7.62 12.44 -14.77
CA PHE A 63 8.19 12.48 -16.14
C PHE A 63 9.17 11.35 -16.47
#